data_AF-A0A250V332-F1
#
_entry.id   AF-A0A250V332-F1
#
_cell.length_a   1.000
_cell.length_b   1.000
_cell.length_c   1.000
_cell.angle_alpha   90.00
_cell.angle_beta   90.00
_cell.angle_gamma   90.00
#
_symmetry.space_group_name_H-M   'P 1'
#
loop_
_entity.id
_entity.type
_entity.pdbx_description
1 polymer ?
#
loop_
_entity_poly.entity_id
_entity_poly.type
_entity_poly.pdbx_seq_one_letter_code
_entity_poly.pdbx_strand_id
1 'polypeptide(L)' 'MCELSGEAVKRYADEWTVAVSDVTPLAREVHELVSRSELDAAAALLPKERPYPAGDELLAALRA' A
#
# COMPACT_ATOMS: atom_id res chain seq x y z
N MET A 1 15.78 9.76 -21.73
CA MET A 1 16.50 9.67 -20.46
C MET A 1 15.50 9.22 -19.41
N CYS A 2 15.65 8.02 -18.86
CA CYS A 2 14.74 7.49 -17.85
C CYS A 2 14.99 8.18 -16.51
N GLU A 3 13.98 8.79 -15.92
CA GLU A 3 14.07 9.61 -14.70
C GLU A 3 14.36 8.84 -13.40
N LEU A 4 14.63 7.52 -13.46
CA LEU A 4 14.92 6.71 -12.27
C LEU A 4 16.00 5.64 -12.53
N SER A 5 17.06 5.93 -13.29
CA SER A 5 18.13 4.94 -13.49
C SER A 5 19.22 5.01 -12.41
N GLY A 6 19.38 3.91 -11.66
CA GLY A 6 20.60 3.54 -10.94
C GLY A 6 20.72 4.10 -9.52
N GLU A 7 21.13 5.36 -9.41
CA GLU A 7 21.48 5.97 -8.12
C GLU A 7 20.23 6.30 -7.30
N ALA A 8 19.19 6.81 -7.95
CA ALA A 8 17.91 7.06 -7.30
C ALA A 8 17.31 5.76 -6.75
N VAL A 9 17.35 4.66 -7.52
CA VAL A 9 16.80 3.37 -7.10
C VAL A 9 17.50 2.82 -5.86
N LYS A 10 18.84 2.89 -5.82
CA LYS A 10 19.60 2.45 -4.64
C LYS A 10 19.29 3.29 -3.41
N ARG A 11 19.27 4.62 -3.52
CA ARG A 11 18.94 5.48 -2.38
C ARG A 11 17.50 5.24 -1.89
N TYR A 12 16.55 5.07 -2.80
CA TYR A 12 15.18 4.75 -2.40
C TYR A 12 15.06 3.40 -1.70
N ALA A 13 15.71 2.35 -2.24
CA ALA A 13 15.63 1.00 -1.70
C ALA A 13 16.42 0.83 -0.40
N ASP A 14 17.62 1.38 -0.34
CA ASP A 14 18.58 1.12 0.74
C ASP A 14 18.59 2.22 1.80
N GLU A 15 18.39 3.49 1.40
CA GLU A 15 18.54 4.65 2.32
C GLU A 15 17.20 5.20 2.81
N TRP A 16 16.14 5.17 1.99
CA TRP A 16 14.86 5.82 2.32
C TRP A 16 13.74 4.84 2.69
N THR A 17 13.92 3.55 2.44
CA THR A 17 12.98 2.51 2.87
C THR A 17 13.18 2.23 4.36
N VAL A 18 12.24 2.68 5.19
CA VAL A 18 12.31 2.48 6.65
C VAL A 18 11.96 1.04 7.04
N ALA A 19 10.96 0.44 6.37
CA ALA A 19 10.56 -0.93 6.61
C ALA A 19 9.76 -1.49 5.42
N VAL A 20 9.86 -2.81 5.22
CA VAL A 20 8.99 -3.57 4.32
C VAL A 20 8.28 -4.62 5.15
N SER A 21 6.95 -4.66 5.07
CA SER A 21 6.13 -5.70 5.68
C SER A 21 5.56 -6.58 4.58
N ASP A 22 5.88 -7.87 4.61
CA ASP A 22 5.30 -8.83 3.66
C ASP A 22 3.86 -9.15 4.04
N VAL A 23 2.93 -8.65 3.23
CA VAL A 23 1.48 -8.91 3.35
C VAL A 23 0.99 -9.87 2.28
N THR A 24 1.89 -10.45 1.48
CA THR A 24 1.56 -11.40 0.41
C THR A 24 0.80 -12.63 0.91
N PRO A 25 1.13 -13.23 2.07
CA PRO A 25 0.36 -14.35 2.62
C PRO A 25 -1.10 -13.97 2.91
N LEU A 26 -1.33 -12.79 3.49
CA LEU A 26 -2.67 -12.27 3.77
C LEU A 26 -3.46 -12.04 2.48
N ALA A 27 -2.82 -11.46 1.46
CA ALA A 27 -3.46 -11.25 0.16
C ALA A 27 -3.88 -12.56 -0.51
N ARG A 28 -3.08 -13.63 -0.37
CA ARG A 28 -3.42 -14.97 -0.85
C ARG A 28 -4.62 -15.56 -0.10
N GLU A 29 -4.66 -15.43 1.23
CA GLU A 29 -5.77 -15.91 2.06
C GLU A 29 -7.09 -15.22 1.70
N VAL A 30 -7.07 -13.89 1.54
CA VAL A 30 -8.23 -13.12 1.09
C VAL A 30 -8.67 -13.57 -0.31
N HIS A 31 -7.73 -13.79 -1.23
CA HIS A 31 -8.04 -14.28 -2.58
C HIS A 31 -8.68 -15.68 -2.56
N GLU A 32 -8.21 -16.58 -1.71
CA GLU A 32 -8.81 -17.91 -1.53
C GLU A 32 -10.25 -17.81 -1.03
N LEU A 33 -10.53 -16.96 -0.05
CA LEU A 33 -11.90 -16.74 0.47
C LEU A 33 -12.82 -16.13 -0.59
N VAL A 34 -12.32 -15.15 -1.36
CA VAL A 34 -13.06 -14.56 -2.48
C VAL A 34 -13.36 -15.61 -3.56
N SER A 35 -12.40 -16.48 -3.88
CA SER A 35 -12.62 -17.57 -4.85
C SER A 35 -13.69 -18.58 -4.41
N ARG A 36 -13.90 -18.71 -3.10
CA ARG A 36 -14.94 -19.54 -2.48
C ARG A 36 -16.26 -18.79 -2.26
N SER A 37 -16.35 -17.53 -2.70
CA SER A 37 -17.49 -16.62 -2.47
C SER A 37 -17.77 -16.31 -0.99
N GLU A 38 -16.79 -16.50 -0.11
CA GLU A 38 -16.87 -16.19 1.33
C GLU A 38 -16.49 -14.73 1.59
N LEU A 39 -17.29 -13.80 1.06
CA LEU A 39 -16.95 -12.36 1.05
C LEU A 39 -16.92 -11.71 2.43
N ASP A 40 -17.77 -12.16 3.35
CA ASP A 40 -17.80 -11.62 4.73
C ASP A 40 -16.51 -12.00 5.49
N ALA A 41 -16.03 -13.23 5.31
CA ALA A 41 -14.77 -13.69 5.89
C ALA A 41 -13.57 -12.94 5.27
N ALA A 42 -13.60 -12.72 3.95
CA ALA A 42 -12.58 -11.93 3.24
C ALA A 42 -12.54 -10.48 3.74
N ALA A 43 -13.70 -9.84 3.93
CA ALA A 43 -13.80 -8.46 4.41
C ALA A 43 -13.30 -8.31 5.85
N ALA A 44 -13.52 -9.30 6.71
CA ALA A 44 -13.03 -9.29 8.09
C ALA A 44 -11.50 -9.32 8.21
N LEU A 45 -10.81 -9.87 7.20
CA LEU A 45 -9.34 -9.95 7.15
C LEU A 45 -8.67 -8.72 6.54
N LEU A 46 -9.44 -7.78 5.98
CA LEU A 46 -8.86 -6.59 5.36
C LEU A 46 -8.17 -5.69 6.42
N PRO A 47 -6.94 -5.21 6.15
CA PRO A 47 -6.30 -4.21 6.99
C PRO A 47 -7.18 -2.96 7.10
N LYS A 48 -7.25 -2.38 8.30
CA LYS A 48 -8.01 -1.13 8.51
C LYS A 48 -7.35 0.02 7.75
N GLU A 49 -8.04 0.53 6.75
CA GLU A 49 -7.66 1.77 6.07
C GLU A 49 -7.70 2.93 7.06
N ARG A 50 -6.64 3.72 7.09
CA ARG A 50 -6.52 4.92 7.91
C ARG A 50 -6.32 6.10 6.99
N PRO A 51 -7.16 7.15 7.07
CA PRO A 51 -6.91 8.38 6.34
C PRO A 51 -5.49 8.88 6.63
N TYR A 52 -4.78 9.24 5.57
CA TYR A 52 -3.48 9.85 5.73
C TYR A 52 -3.65 11.21 6.43
N PRO A 53 -2.90 11.51 7.50
CA PRO A 53 -3.04 12.75 8.26
C PRO A 53 -2.40 13.93 7.51
N ALA A 54 -2.89 14.23 6.32
CA ALA A 54 -2.59 15.46 5.62
C ALA A 54 -3.56 16.55 6.12
N GLY A 55 -3.04 17.74 6.43
CA GLY A 55 -3.88 18.89 6.76
C GLY A 55 -4.78 19.26 5.60
N ASP A 56 -5.97 19.80 5.90
CA ASP A 56 -6.96 20.16 4.87
C ASP A 56 -6.41 21.12 3.81
N GLU A 57 -5.47 22.00 4.18
CA GLU A 57 -4.79 22.89 3.25
C GLU A 57 -3.93 22.14 2.21
N LEU A 58 -3.22 21.09 2.63
CA LEU A 58 -2.43 20.25 1.73
C LEU A 58 -3.34 19.45 0.78
N LEU A 59 -4.45 18.94 1.31
CA LEU A 59 -5.44 18.19 0.52
C LEU A 59 -6.23 19.09 -0.44
N ALA A 60 -6.41 20.37 -0.12
CA ALA A 60 -7.07 21.33 -1.00
C ALA A 60 -6.34 21.50 -2.34
N ALA A 61 -5.01 21.41 -2.33
CA ALA A 61 -4.19 21.48 -3.54
C ALA A 61 -4.39 20.28 -4.50
N LEU A 62 -4.88 19.15 -4.01
CA LEU A 62 -5.21 17.96 -4.82
C LEU A 62 -6.65 17.98 -5.36
N ARG A 63 -7.49 18.92 -4.90
CA ARG A 63 -8.92 19.02 -5.23
C ARG A 63 -9.24 20.09 -6.29
N ALA A 64 -8.24 20.89 -6.68
CA ALA A 64 -8.34 21.95 -7.69
C ALA A 64 -8.01 21.41 -9.10
#